data_AF-A0A848TLC1-F1
#
_entry.id   AF-A0A848TLC1-F1
#
_cell.length_a   1.000
_cell.length_b   1.000
_cell.length_c   1.000
_cell.angle_alpha   90.00
_cell.angle_beta   90.00
_cell.angle_gamma   90.00
#
_symmetry.space_group_name_H-M   'P 1'
#
loop_
_entity.id
_entity.type
_entity.pdbx_description
1 polymer ?
#
loop_
_entity_poly.entity_id
_entity_poly.type
_entity_poly.pdbx_seq_one_letter_code
_entity_poly.pdbx_strand_id
1 'polypeptide(L)' 'VYETMPGWSESTAGARSWAELPGDAIKYVRRIEELIQCPVALLSTSPERDDTILVTDPFAD' A
#
# COMPACT_ATOMS: atom_id res chain seq x y z
N VAL A 1 10.99 1.44 -20.55
CA VAL A 1 10.19 0.20 -20.74
C VAL A 1 9.16 0.18 -19.62
N TYR A 2 7.90 -0.13 -19.92
CA TYR A 2 6.82 -0.16 -18.94
C TYR A 2 6.42 -1.60 -18.60
N GLU A 3 5.86 -1.78 -17.40
CA GLU A 3 5.29 -3.04 -16.92
C GLU A 3 3.77 -2.87 -16.73
N THR A 4 3.00 -3.89 -17.11
CA THR A 4 1.54 -3.90 -16.97
C THR A 4 1.14 -4.87 -15.87
N MET A 5 0.25 -4.44 -14.97
CA MET A 5 -0.28 -5.24 -13.87
C MET A 5 -1.82 -5.19 -13.86
N PRO A 6 -2.50 -6.19 -13.30
CA PRO A 6 -3.93 -6.12 -13.06
C PRO A 6 -4.29 -4.91 -12.20
N GLY A 7 -5.34 -4.18 -12.58
CA GLY A 7 -5.94 -3.15 -11.74
C GLY A 7 -6.97 -3.72 -10.77
N TRP A 8 -7.55 -2.86 -9.95
CA TRP A 8 -8.66 -3.17 -9.04
C TRP A 8 -9.80 -2.17 -9.23
N SER A 9 -11.03 -2.59 -8.96
CA SER A 9 -12.23 -1.74 -9.07
C SER A 9 -12.83 -1.39 -7.71
N GLU A 10 -12.48 -2.15 -6.69
CA GLU A 10 -12.87 -1.94 -5.31
C GLU A 10 -12.17 -0.72 -4.71
N SER A 11 -12.85 -0.05 -3.79
CA SER A 11 -12.30 1.11 -3.09
C SER A 11 -11.17 0.70 -2.15
N THR A 12 -10.09 1.47 -2.14
CA THR A 12 -9.07 1.42 -1.09
C THR A 12 -9.32 2.44 0.02
N ALA A 13 -10.24 3.38 -0.20
CA ALA A 13 -10.45 4.51 0.70
C ALA A 13 -10.90 4.06 2.09
N GLY A 14 -10.18 4.52 3.12
CA GLY A 14 -10.47 4.21 4.51
C GLY A 14 -9.89 2.89 5.02
N ALA A 15 -9.16 2.12 4.19
CA ALA A 15 -8.50 0.91 4.64
C ALA A 15 -7.40 1.22 5.67
N ARG A 16 -7.35 0.44 6.76
CA ARG A 16 -6.43 0.62 7.90
C ARG A 16 -5.49 -0.58 8.11
N SER A 17 -5.67 -1.62 7.31
CA SER A 17 -4.85 -2.83 7.30
C SER A 17 -4.74 -3.40 5.89
N TRP A 18 -3.68 -4.17 5.64
CA TRP A 18 -3.49 -4.86 4.35
C TRP A 18 -4.66 -5.76 3.97
N ALA A 19 -5.34 -6.35 4.96
CA ALA A 19 -6.45 -7.27 4.73
C ALA A 19 -7.70 -6.56 4.17
N GLU A 20 -7.79 -5.23 4.30
CA GLU A 20 -8.89 -4.43 3.77
C GLU A 20 -8.63 -3.94 2.34
N LEU A 21 -7.43 -4.15 1.81
CA LEU A 21 -7.07 -3.75 0.46
C LEU A 21 -7.39 -4.83 -0.58
N PRO A 22 -7.73 -4.43 -1.82
CA PRO A 22 -7.83 -5.37 -2.93
C PRO A 22 -6.49 -6.07 -3.16
N GLY A 23 -6.51 -7.37 -3.42
CA GLY A 23 -5.29 -8.17 -3.57
C GLY A 23 -4.33 -7.66 -4.65
N ASP A 24 -4.86 -7.11 -5.74
CA ASP A 24 -4.03 -6.54 -6.82
C ASP A 24 -3.42 -5.17 -6.44
N ALA A 25 -4.07 -4.40 -5.56
CA ALA A 25 -3.48 -3.19 -4.97
C ALA A 25 -2.28 -3.54 -4.09
N ILE A 26 -2.39 -4.59 -3.28
CA ILE A 26 -1.29 -5.08 -2.44
C ILE A 26 -0.11 -5.49 -3.33
N LYS A 27 -0.35 -6.28 -4.38
CA LYS A 27 0.70 -6.70 -5.33
C LYS A 27 1.38 -5.50 -5.99
N TYR A 28 0.61 -4.48 -6.35
CA TYR A 28 1.17 -3.25 -6.94
C TYR A 28 2.13 -2.54 -5.98
N VAL A 29 1.76 -2.39 -4.69
CA VAL A 29 2.65 -1.80 -3.69
C VAL A 29 3.92 -2.64 -3.49
N ARG A 30 3.78 -3.98 -3.40
CA ARG A 30 4.95 -4.88 -3.31
C ARG A 30 5.87 -4.76 -4.51
N ARG A 31 5.31 -4.61 -5.72
CA ARG A 31 6.12 -4.43 -6.93
C ARG A 31 6.92 -3.13 -6.90
N ILE A 32 6.35 -2.06 -6.36
CA ILE A 32 7.08 -0.81 -6.16
C ILE A 32 8.24 -1.04 -5.19
N GLU A 33 8.02 -1.69 -4.05
CA GLU A 33 9.09 -2.01 -3.08
C GLU A 33 10.26 -2.77 -3.72
N GLU A 34 9.97 -3.78 -4.55
CA GLU A 34 10.99 -4.53 -5.29
C GLU A 34 11.80 -3.65 -6.24
N LEU A 35 11.13 -2.75 -6.97
CA LEU A 35 11.76 -1.87 -7.95
C LEU A 35 12.67 -0.82 -7.30
N ILE A 36 12.26 -0.27 -6.14
CA ILE A 36 13.03 0.73 -5.41
C ILE A 36 14.00 0.12 -4.38
N GLN A 37 13.92 -1.19 -4.17
CA GLN A 37 14.70 -1.95 -3.18
C GLN A 37 14.56 -1.39 -1.76
N CYS A 38 13.37 -0.91 -1.41
CA CYS A 38 13.09 -0.27 -0.13
C CYS A 38 11.64 -0.59 0.30
N PRO A 39 11.41 -0.93 1.59
CA PRO A 39 10.06 -1.18 2.07
C PRO A 39 9.24 0.10 2.17
N VAL A 40 7.94 -0.02 1.91
CA VAL A 40 6.95 1.02 2.19
C VAL A 40 6.64 1.00 3.67
N ALA A 41 6.97 2.08 4.37
CA ALA A 41 6.68 2.21 5.80
C ALA A 41 5.23 2.60 6.09
N LEU A 42 4.61 3.38 5.18
CA LEU A 42 3.31 4.01 5.39
C LEU A 42 2.49 4.02 4.09
N LEU A 43 1.20 3.71 4.19
CA LEU A 43 0.25 3.85 3.07
C LEU A 43 -0.99 4.63 3.52
N SER A 44 -1.16 5.86 3.01
CA SER A 44 -2.35 6.68 3.23
C SER A 44 -3.43 6.27 2.23
N THR A 45 -4.64 6.02 2.73
CA THR A 45 -5.77 5.55 1.92
C THR A 45 -6.88 6.58 1.81
N SER A 46 -6.87 7.63 2.63
CA SER A 46 -7.79 8.76 2.54
C SER A 46 -7.16 10.04 3.14
N PRO A 47 -7.82 11.21 3.03
CA PRO A 47 -7.39 12.44 3.71
C PRO A 47 -7.44 12.38 5.24
N GLU A 48 -8.18 11.43 5.81
CA GLU A 48 -8.35 11.29 7.26
C GLU A 48 -7.10 10.73 7.94
N ARG A 49 -6.80 11.23 9.13
CA ARG A 49 -5.56 10.88 9.85
C ARG A 49 -5.44 9.39 10.16
N ASP A 50 -6.56 8.76 10.52
CA ASP A 50 -6.60 7.36 10.94
C ASP A 50 -6.68 6.39 9.76
N ASP A 51 -6.86 6.90 8.54
CA ASP A 51 -6.95 6.09 7.31
C ASP A 51 -5.56 5.91 6.71
N THR A 52 -4.70 5.34 7.53
CA THR A 52 -3.29 5.08 7.23
C THR A 52 -2.90 3.70 7.72
N ILE A 53 -2.27 2.92 6.85
CA ILE A 53 -1.69 1.62 7.18
C ILE A 53 -0.23 1.84 7.58
N LEU A 54 0.09 1.61 8.86
CA LEU A 54 1.46 1.58 9.35
C LEU A 54 2.04 0.18 9.11
N VAL A 55 2.95 0.08 8.15
CA VAL A 55 3.55 -1.20 7.73
C VAL A 55 4.77 -1.52 8.59
N THR A 56 5.61 -0.51 8.78
CA THR A 56 6.76 -0.52 9.68
C THR A 56 6.77 0.81 10.40
N ASP A 57 6.80 0.81 11.72
CA ASP A 57 6.94 2.03 12.49
C ASP A 57 8.35 2.60 12.25
N PRO A 58 8.48 3.81 11.66
CA PRO A 58 9.79 4.39 11.38
C PRO A 58 10.56 4.80 12.65
N PHE A 59 9.93 4.76 13.82
CA PHE A 59 10.52 5.10 15.11
C PHE A 59 10.58 3.92 16.09
N ALA A 60 10.14 2.72 15.70
CA ALA A 60 10.33 1.53 16.52
C ALA A 60 11.78 1.02 16.38
N ASP A 61 12.39 0.68 17.52
CA ASP A 61 13.77 0.15 17.62
C ASP A 61 13.96 -1.19 16.90
#